data_AF-A0A2E0EP20-F1
#
_entry.id   AF-A0A2E0EP20-F1
#
_cell.length_a   1.000
_cell.length_b   1.000
_cell.length_c   1.000
_cell.angle_alpha   90.00
_cell.angle_beta   90.00
_cell.angle_gamma   90.00
#
_symmetry.space_group_name_H-M   'P 1'
#
loop_
_entity.id
_entity.type
_entity.pdbx_description
1 polymer ?
#
loop_
_entity_poly.entity_id
_entity_poly.type
_entity_poly.pdbx_seq_one_letter_code
_entity_poly.pdbx_strand_id
1 'polypeptide(L)'
;MPAGVRGDYTLSVIVRVLMNADGSVKQAGITKAQAGRYTSDPIFRAAADSALRAVQLCSPLKNLPADKYQTWKDLELNFDPREMLY
;
A
#
# COMPACT_ATOMS: atom_id res chain seq x y z
N MET A 1 -15.11 5.42 -26.14
CA MET A 1 -15.77 6.64 -25.61
C MET A 1 -14.88 7.17 -24.48
N PRO A 2 -14.33 8.39 -24.53
CA PRO A 2 -13.50 8.91 -23.44
C PRO A 2 -14.40 9.73 -22.50
N ALA A 3 -14.67 9.20 -21.31
CA ALA A 3 -15.40 9.93 -20.28
C ALA A 3 -15.03 9.36 -18.91
N GLY A 4 -14.46 10.18 -18.02
CA GLY A 4 -14.34 9.80 -16.62
C GLY A 4 -13.20 10.39 -15.81
N VAL A 5 -12.71 11.60 -16.09
CA VAL A 5 -12.08 12.39 -15.02
C VAL A 5 -13.23 12.91 -14.14
N ARG A 6 -13.56 12.14 -13.10
CA ARG A 6 -14.21 12.61 -11.88
C ARG A 6 -13.21 12.22 -10.78
N GLY A 7 -12.41 13.16 -10.29
CA GLY A 7 -12.92 14.19 -9.40
C GLY A 7 -12.99 13.72 -7.94
N ASP A 8 -12.41 12.56 -7.62
CA ASP A 8 -12.29 12.12 -6.24
C ASP A 8 -10.85 12.35 -5.80
N TYR A 9 -10.61 13.31 -4.90
CA TYR A 9 -9.42 13.26 -4.05
C TYR A 9 -9.58 12.08 -3.09
N THR A 10 -9.66 10.85 -3.63
CA THR A 10 -9.51 9.65 -2.83
C THR A 10 -8.03 9.60 -2.48
N LEU A 11 -7.74 9.89 -1.22
CA LEU A 11 -6.43 9.75 -0.61
C LEU A 11 -6.14 8.25 -0.40
N SER A 12 -6.33 7.47 -1.48
CA SER A 12 -6.09 6.04 -1.55
C SER A 12 -4.62 5.84 -1.91
N VAL A 13 -3.83 5.33 -0.97
CA VAL A 13 -2.42 5.00 -1.18
C VAL A 13 -2.30 3.49 -1.42
N ILE A 14 -1.71 3.08 -2.54
CA ILE A 14 -1.48 1.67 -2.83
C ILE A 14 -0.02 1.38 -2.55
N VAL A 15 0.23 0.57 -1.53
CA VAL A 15 1.56 0.13 -1.13
C VAL A 15 1.74 -1.31 -1.59
N ARG A 16 2.72 -1.53 -2.47
CA ARG A 16 3.16 -2.87 -2.81
C ARG A 16 4.18 -3.35 -1.79
N VAL A 17 3.95 -4.53 -1.22
CA VAL A 17 4.75 -5.13 -0.17
C VAL A 17 5.27 -6.48 -0.65
N LEU A 18 6.59 -6.62 -0.68
CA LEU A 18 7.27 -7.89 -0.87
C LEU A 18 7.68 -8.44 0.49
N MET A 19 7.38 -9.71 0.73
CA MET A 19 7.61 -10.37 2.01
C MET A 19 8.42 -11.65 1.84
N ASN A 20 9.18 -11.99 2.89
CA ASN A 20 9.88 -13.25 3.02
C ASN A 20 8.94 -14.33 3.60
N ALA A 21 9.30 -15.61 3.45
CA ALA A 21 8.50 -16.74 3.92
C ALA A 21 8.31 -16.77 5.45
N ASP A 22 9.14 -16.04 6.20
CA ASP A 22 9.02 -15.87 7.66
C ASP A 22 8.05 -14.74 8.08
N GLY A 23 7.40 -14.09 7.10
CA GLY A 23 6.48 -12.98 7.31
C GLY A 23 7.17 -11.62 7.46
N SER A 24 8.50 -11.53 7.38
CA SER A 24 9.21 -10.25 7.39
C SER A 24 9.04 -9.48 6.08
N VAL A 25 8.85 -8.17 6.18
CA VAL A 25 8.79 -7.28 5.03
C VAL A 25 10.18 -7.14 4.42
N LYS A 26 10.32 -7.57 3.17
CA LYS A 26 11.55 -7.43 2.38
C LYS A 26 11.62 -6.06 1.71
N GLN A 27 10.51 -5.58 1.19
CA GLN A 27 10.42 -4.29 0.50
C GLN A 27 8.99 -3.76 0.59
N ALA A 28 8.83 -2.46 0.81
CA ALA A 28 7.55 -1.78 0.70
C ALA A 28 7.73 -0.49 -0.09
N GLY A 29 6.80 -0.18 -0.99
CA GLY A 29 6.87 1.02 -1.81
C GLY A 29 5.55 1.35 -2.46
N ILE A 30 5.36 2.63 -2.79
CA ILE A 30 4.22 3.04 -3.61
C ILE A 30 4.37 2.53 -5.05
N THR A 31 3.25 2.33 -5.72
CA THR A 31 3.25 1.92 -7.13
C THR A 31 3.80 3.02 -8.05
N LYS A 32 4.35 2.63 -9.21
CA LYS A 32 4.83 3.60 -10.22
C LYS A 32 3.74 4.55 -10.70
N ALA A 33 2.48 4.10 -10.71
CA ALA A 33 1.33 4.92 -11.06
C ALA A 33 1.11 6.10 -10.09
N GLN A 34 1.58 5.99 -8.85
CA GLN A 34 1.42 7.00 -7.80
C GLN A 34 2.65 7.88 -7.60
N ALA A 35 3.76 7.59 -8.28
CA ALA A 35 5.01 8.35 -8.16
C ALA A 35 4.84 9.85 -8.50
N GLY A 36 4.02 10.16 -9.51
CA GLY A 36 3.70 11.55 -9.86
C GLY A 36 3.00 12.29 -8.71
N ARG A 37 1.97 11.68 -8.11
CA ARG A 37 1.24 12.25 -6.97
C ARG A 37 2.11 12.37 -5.73
N TYR A 38 2.99 11.40 -5.47
CA TYR A 38 3.94 11.48 -4.37
C TYR A 38 4.84 12.72 -4.45
N THR A 39 5.22 13.12 -5.67
CA THR A 39 6.03 14.31 -5.90
C THR A 39 5.21 15.61 -5.85
N SER A 40 3.99 15.61 -6.39
CA SER A 40 3.20 16.84 -6.58
C SER A 40 2.17 17.15 -5.47
N ASP A 41 1.78 16.17 -4.66
CA ASP A 41 0.71 16.29 -3.65
C ASP A 41 1.28 16.01 -2.24
N PRO A 42 1.53 17.06 -1.42
CA PRO A 42 2.10 16.91 -0.08
C PRO A 42 1.22 16.11 0.88
N ILE A 43 -0.10 16.18 0.71
CA ILE A 43 -1.05 15.44 1.56
C ILE A 43 -0.97 13.95 1.23
N PHE A 44 -0.96 13.62 -0.07
CA PHE A 44 -0.73 12.25 -0.52
C PHE A 44 0.63 11.72 -0.07
N ARG A 45 1.70 12.52 -0.14
CA ARG A 45 3.03 12.14 0.34
C ARG A 45 3.01 11.77 1.82
N ALA A 46 2.45 12.63 2.68
CA ALA A 46 2.35 12.36 4.11
C ALA A 46 1.57 11.07 4.42
N ALA A 47 0.48 10.82 3.68
CA ALA A 47 -0.29 9.59 3.80
C ALA A 47 0.52 8.36 3.34
N ALA A 48 1.24 8.48 2.23
CA ALA A 48 2.09 7.42 1.71
C ALA A 48 3.23 7.07 2.67
N ASP A 49 3.89 8.07 3.24
CA ASP A 49 4.92 7.88 4.26
C ASP A 49 4.37 7.19 5.52
N SER A 50 3.16 7.58 5.94
CA SER A 50 2.48 6.96 7.07
C SER A 50 2.14 5.49 6.80
N ALA A 51 1.59 5.18 5.62
CA ALA A 51 1.27 3.82 5.21
C ALA A 51 2.52 2.94 5.12
N LEU A 52 3.59 3.44 4.51
CA LEU A 52 4.88 2.73 4.44
C LEU A 52 5.43 2.43 5.84
N ARG A 53 5.35 3.39 6.76
CA ARG A 53 5.78 3.20 8.15
C ARG A 53 4.93 2.14 8.86
N ALA A 54 3.61 2.17 8.68
CA ALA A 54 2.72 1.17 9.26
C ALA A 54 3.08 -0.25 8.79
N VAL A 55 3.33 -0.44 7.49
CA VAL A 55 3.76 -1.74 6.93
C VAL A 55 5.05 -2.22 7.59
N GLN A 56 6.04 -1.34 7.77
CA GLN A 56 7.30 -1.69 8.42
C GLN A 56 7.11 -2.04 9.91
N LEU A 57 6.24 -1.32 10.63
CA LEU A 57 5.94 -1.58 12.04
C LEU A 57 5.22 -2.91 12.26
N CYS A 58 4.42 -3.36 11.30
CA CYS A 58 3.73 -4.66 11.35
C CYS A 58 4.65 -5.84 11.00
N SER A 59 5.89 -5.58 10.57
CA SER A 59 6.87 -6.62 10.24
C SER A 59 7.49 -7.22 11.51
N PRO A 60 7.56 -8.57 11.63
CA PRO A 60 7.03 -9.57 10.71
C PRO A 60 5.55 -9.85 10.95
N LEU A 61 4.79 -10.00 9.86
CA LEU A 61 3.39 -10.39 9.94
C LEU A 61 3.26 -11.82 10.47
N LYS A 62 2.42 -11.98 11.49
CA LYS A 62 2.15 -13.26 12.13
C LYS A 62 0.93 -13.92 11.51
N ASN A 63 0.82 -15.24 11.69
CA ASN A 63 -0.33 -16.05 11.26
C ASN A 63 -0.57 -16.08 9.73
N LEU A 64 0.50 -15.98 8.94
CA LEU A 64 0.41 -16.19 7.50
C LEU A 64 0.43 -17.70 7.16
N PRO A 65 -0.49 -18.21 6.33
CA PRO A 65 -0.52 -19.61 5.94
C PRO A 65 0.68 -19.94 5.03
N ALA A 66 1.63 -20.72 5.55
CA ALA A 66 2.87 -21.04 4.86
C ALA A 66 2.66 -21.75 3.50
N ASP A 67 1.59 -22.55 3.38
CA ASP A 67 1.19 -23.22 2.15
C ASP A 67 0.80 -22.25 1.02
N LYS A 68 0.44 -21.01 1.37
CA LYS A 68 0.04 -19.97 0.41
C LYS A 68 1.09 -18.88 0.20
N TYR A 69 2.36 -19.15 0.54
CA TYR A 69 3.43 -18.17 0.40
C TYR A 69 3.49 -17.53 -1.00
N GLN A 70 3.30 -18.31 -2.05
CA GLN A 70 3.30 -17.78 -3.42
C GLN A 70 2.23 -16.73 -3.69
N THR A 71 1.14 -16.74 -2.91
CA THR A 71 0.03 -15.78 -2.99
C THR A 71 0.33 -14.51 -2.22
N TRP A 72 0.92 -14.61 -1.02
CA TRP A 72 1.11 -13.44 -0.14
C TRP A 72 2.53 -12.87 -0.13
N LYS A 73 3.51 -13.48 -0.81
CA LYS A 73 4.86 -12.92 -0.94
C LYS A 73 4.92 -11.55 -1.63
N ASP A 74 3.87 -11.21 -2.38
CA ASP A 74 3.75 -9.98 -3.17
C ASP A 74 2.29 -9.51 -3.07
N LEU A 75 2.05 -8.52 -2.23
CA LEU A 75 0.72 -7.99 -1.94
C LEU A 75 0.65 -6.51 -2.30
N GLU A 76 -0.52 -6.06 -2.73
CA GLU A 76 -0.86 -4.65 -2.83
C GLU A 76 -1.87 -4.31 -1.73
N LEU A 77 -1.48 -3.41 -0.83
CA LEU A 77 -2.33 -2.91 0.24
C LEU A 77 -2.89 -1.55 -0.17
N ASN A 78 -4.21 -1.42 -0.20
CA ASN A 78 -4.87 -0.14 -0.43
C ASN A 78 -5.23 0.52 0.91
N PHE A 79 -4.60 1.65 1.20
CA PHE A 79 -4.91 2.48 2.34
C PHE A 79 -5.88 3.57 1.90
N ASP A 80 -7.17 3.26 1.98
CA ASP A 80 -8.25 4.22 1.76
C ASP A 80 -8.83 4.69 3.10
N PRO A 81 -8.76 6.00 3.44
CA PRO A 81 -9.33 6.49 4.68
C PRO A 81 -10.85 6.31 4.79
N ARG A 82 -11.57 6.10 3.67
CA ARG A 82 -13.00 5.78 3.68
C ARG A 82 -13.26 4.37 4.21
N GLU A 83 -12.33 3.46 3.96
CA GLU A 83 -12.40 2.05 4.39
C GLU A 83 -11.82 1.87 5.80
N MET A 84 -11.21 2.91 6.40
CA MET A 84 -10.73 2.90 7.79
C MET A 84 -11.82 3.27 8.81
N LEU A 85 -13.06 3.46 8.38
CA LEU A 85 -14.21 3.71 9.25
C LEU A 85 -14.88 2.38 9.63
N TYR A 86 -14.49 1.80 10.77
CA TYR A 86 -15.36 1.31 11.86
C TYR A 86 -14.54 0.59 12.95
#